data_AF-A0A453EWD3-F1
#
_entry.id   AF-A0A453EWD3-F1
#
_cell.length_a   1.000
_cell.length_b   1.000
_cell.length_c   1.000
_cell.angle_alpha   90.00
_cell.angle_beta   90.00
_cell.angle_gamma   90.00
#
_symmetry.space_group_name_H-M   'P 1'
#
loop_
_entity.id
_entity.type
_entity.pdbx_description
1 polymer ?
#
loop_
_entity_poly.entity_id
_entity_poly.type
_entity_poly.pdbx_seq_one_letter_code
_entity_poly.pdbx_strand_id
1 'polypeptide(L)'
;NQKNTWELGLIDHLSKIIHAGEEEDDETNFQKASCTLEAGVKIYSLRVDSVHSEAYKVLGGINRAGRGEEADLGEGGDAEPAQEEGVNKKDVDRRISPASTLEPSFEALNVKKFDAAFTVDPLYHQTTAQFDEGGAKGLLLYNLGVYGSCCVLFDSFEAPDKCILSDPEKAEVIDLSFAKELAAAEPSKLKYSAIACPSLPTS
;
A
#
# COMPACT_ATOMS: atom_id res chain seq x y z
N ASN A 1 -20.08 9.46 18.82
CA ASN A 1 -20.75 8.14 18.74
C ASN A 1 -21.40 8.02 17.36
N GLN A 2 -21.87 6.84 16.92
CA GLN A 2 -22.42 6.69 15.55
C GLN A 2 -23.58 7.64 15.24
N LYS A 3 -24.37 8.06 16.25
CA LYS A 3 -25.54 8.92 16.04
C LYS A 3 -25.18 10.37 15.72
N ASN A 4 -24.10 10.90 16.30
CA ASN A 4 -23.70 12.30 16.13
C ASN A 4 -22.48 12.51 15.21
N THR A 5 -21.91 11.44 14.65
CA THR A 5 -20.67 11.52 13.86
C THR A 5 -20.81 12.34 12.57
N TRP A 6 -22.03 12.46 12.04
CA TRP A 6 -22.35 13.24 10.84
C TRP A 6 -22.42 14.75 11.09
N GLU A 7 -22.70 15.16 12.34
CA GLU A 7 -22.78 16.58 12.74
C GLU A 7 -21.40 17.17 13.05
N LEU A 8 -20.38 16.33 13.23
CA LEU A 8 -19.01 16.76 13.52
C LEU A 8 -18.28 17.17 12.24
N GLY A 9 -18.16 18.47 11.98
CA GLY A 9 -17.40 19.03 10.85
C GLY A 9 -15.87 19.00 10.98
N LEU A 10 -15.31 18.17 11.87
CA LEU A 10 -13.87 18.15 12.15
C LEU A 10 -13.04 17.86 10.90
N ILE A 11 -13.45 16.86 10.11
CA ILE A 11 -12.76 16.44 8.88
C ILE A 11 -12.76 17.58 7.84
N ASP A 12 -13.88 18.30 7.70
CA ASP A 12 -14.03 19.41 6.75
C ASP A 12 -13.18 20.63 7.13
N HIS A 13 -12.81 20.74 8.40
CA HIS A 13 -12.01 21.83 8.94
C HIS A 13 -10.60 21.40 9.34
N LEU A 14 -10.20 20.16 9.04
CA LEU A 14 -8.95 19.56 9.50
C LEU A 14 -7.73 20.38 9.05
N SER A 15 -7.69 20.78 7.78
CA SER A 15 -6.63 21.65 7.24
C SER A 15 -6.55 22.98 7.99
N LYS A 16 -7.69 23.64 8.26
CA LYS A 16 -7.72 24.91 9.00
C LYS A 16 -7.23 24.74 10.44
N ILE A 17 -7.62 23.66 11.12
CA ILE A 17 -7.22 23.39 12.50
C ILE A 17 -5.72 23.14 12.62
N ILE A 18 -5.15 22.40 11.66
CA ILE A 18 -3.72 22.11 11.60
C ILE A 18 -2.89 23.38 11.40
N HIS A 19 -3.36 24.31 10.56
CA HIS A 19 -2.65 25.56 10.24
C HIS A 19 -3.02 26.76 11.15
N ALA A 20 -4.00 26.63 12.05
CA ALA A 20 -4.43 27.73 12.93
C ALA A 20 -3.49 27.96 14.13
N GLY A 21 -2.17 28.08 13.90
CA GLY A 21 -1.21 28.60 14.87
C GLY A 21 -1.03 30.11 14.68
N GLU A 22 -1.00 30.88 15.76
CA GLU A 22 -0.71 32.33 15.75
C GLU A 22 0.80 32.64 15.71
N GLU A 23 1.65 31.64 15.49
CA GLU A 23 3.10 31.83 15.50
C GLU A 23 3.58 32.19 14.10
N GLU A 24 4.43 33.22 14.05
CA GLU A 24 5.03 33.84 12.86
C GLU A 24 5.93 32.88 12.04
N ASP A 25 6.03 31.63 12.49
CA ASP A 25 6.68 30.50 11.82
C ASP A 25 5.61 29.66 11.13
N ASP A 26 5.71 29.50 9.80
CA ASP A 26 4.90 28.60 8.97
C ASP A 26 5.05 27.10 9.34
N GLU A 27 5.62 26.79 10.50
CA GLU A 27 5.89 25.44 10.97
C GLU A 27 4.64 24.80 11.58
N THR A 28 4.31 23.60 11.11
CA THR A 28 3.14 22.85 11.58
C THR A 28 3.40 22.26 12.97
N ASN A 29 2.57 22.59 13.95
CA ASN A 29 2.60 21.93 15.26
C ASN A 29 2.19 20.45 15.14
N PHE A 30 3.18 19.54 15.14
CA PHE A 30 2.95 18.09 14.95
C PHE A 30 2.14 17.42 16.06
N GLN A 31 2.17 17.95 17.30
CA GLN A 31 1.33 17.41 18.38
C GLN A 31 -0.14 17.75 18.15
N LYS A 32 -0.43 18.98 17.71
CA LYS A 32 -1.78 19.41 17.33
C LYS A 32 -2.26 18.66 16.09
N ALA A 33 -1.38 18.51 15.10
CA ALA A 33 -1.69 17.78 13.86
C ALA A 33 -1.98 16.30 14.14
N SER A 34 -1.14 15.62 14.91
CA SER A 34 -1.35 14.20 15.26
C SER A 34 -2.65 13.97 16.04
N CYS A 35 -2.91 14.77 17.08
CA CYS A 35 -4.14 14.65 17.87
C CYS A 35 -5.40 14.94 17.03
N THR A 36 -5.36 15.96 16.17
CA THR A 36 -6.48 16.31 15.27
C THR A 36 -6.71 15.20 14.23
N LEU A 37 -5.63 14.64 13.67
CA LEU A 37 -5.70 13.54 12.73
C LEU A 37 -6.29 12.28 13.38
N GLU A 38 -5.86 11.93 14.60
CA GLU A 38 -6.39 10.79 15.35
C GLU A 38 -7.90 10.92 15.58
N ALA A 39 -8.37 12.10 15.98
CA ALA A 39 -9.78 12.38 16.13
C ALA A 39 -10.54 12.30 14.78
N GLY A 40 -9.94 12.79 13.70
CA GLY A 40 -10.47 12.68 12.34
C GLY A 40 -10.65 11.24 11.89
N VAL A 41 -9.64 10.38 12.13
CA VAL A 41 -9.71 8.94 11.83
C VAL A 41 -10.85 8.27 12.61
N LYS A 42 -11.01 8.56 13.90
CA LYS A 42 -12.11 8.00 14.71
C LYS A 42 -13.49 8.39 14.17
N ILE A 43 -13.66 9.65 13.75
CA ILE A 43 -14.91 10.13 13.13
C ILE A 43 -15.15 9.41 11.81
N TYR A 44 -14.12 9.27 10.97
CA TYR A 44 -14.22 8.56 9.70
C TYR A 44 -14.65 7.11 9.89
N SER A 45 -14.00 6.37 10.79
CA SER A 45 -14.36 4.98 11.09
C SER A 45 -15.80 4.83 11.57
N LEU A 46 -16.25 5.72 12.47
CA LEU A 46 -17.64 5.73 12.95
C LEU A 46 -18.67 6.00 11.83
N ARG A 47 -18.33 6.86 10.85
CA ARG A 47 -19.17 7.11 9.66
C ARG A 47 -19.25 5.86 8.79
N VAL A 48 -18.12 5.21 8.53
CA VAL A 48 -18.08 3.95 7.77
C VAL A 48 -18.96 2.89 8.43
N ASP A 49 -18.84 2.68 9.74
CA ASP A 49 -19.66 1.73 10.48
C ASP A 49 -21.16 2.09 10.43
N SER A 50 -21.48 3.39 10.49
CA SER A 50 -22.85 3.90 10.39
C SER A 50 -23.45 3.59 9.01
N VAL A 51 -22.72 3.89 7.93
CA VAL A 51 -23.17 3.59 6.56
C VAL A 51 -23.31 2.09 6.35
N HIS A 52 -22.33 1.31 6.81
CA HIS A 52 -22.36 -0.14 6.73
C HIS A 52 -23.60 -0.71 7.43
N SER A 53 -23.85 -0.31 8.68
CA SER A 53 -25.03 -0.75 9.44
C SER A 53 -26.34 -0.38 8.72
N GLU A 54 -26.42 0.82 8.15
CA GLU A 54 -27.62 1.26 7.43
C GLU A 54 -27.83 0.50 6.11
N ALA A 55 -26.76 0.26 5.35
CA ALA A 55 -26.82 -0.54 4.12
C ALA A 55 -27.31 -1.96 4.37
N TYR A 56 -26.86 -2.61 5.46
CA TYR A 56 -27.32 -3.95 5.82
C TYR A 56 -28.78 -3.98 6.29
N LYS A 57 -29.26 -2.92 6.98
CA LYS A 57 -30.69 -2.80 7.28
C LYS A 57 -31.52 -2.68 6.00
N VAL A 58 -31.10 -1.85 5.05
CA VAL A 58 -31.77 -1.71 3.75
C VAL A 58 -31.78 -3.03 2.99
N LEU A 59 -30.65 -3.74 2.93
CA LEU A 59 -30.54 -5.06 2.30
C LEU A 59 -31.50 -6.08 2.95
N GLY A 60 -31.51 -6.15 4.29
CA GLY A 60 -32.41 -7.03 5.03
C GLY A 60 -33.89 -6.61 4.92
N GLY A 61 -34.18 -5.34 4.64
CA GLY A 61 -35.52 -4.82 4.37
C GLY A 61 -36.01 -5.17 2.97
N ILE A 62 -35.15 -5.10 1.95
CA ILE A 62 -35.49 -5.44 0.57
C ILE A 62 -35.87 -6.93 0.43
N ASN A 63 -35.13 -7.83 1.08
CA ASN A 63 -35.44 -9.27 1.07
C ASN A 63 -36.79 -9.60 1.74
N ARG A 64 -37.24 -8.75 2.67
CA ARG A 64 -38.56 -8.87 3.33
C ARG A 64 -39.66 -8.18 2.54
N ALA A 65 -39.40 -7.07 1.86
CA ALA A 65 -40.39 -6.39 1.01
C ALA A 65 -40.82 -7.22 -0.22
N GLY A 66 -40.02 -8.22 -0.64
CA GLY A 66 -40.36 -9.15 -1.73
C GLY A 66 -41.12 -10.41 -1.31
N ARG A 67 -41.24 -10.69 -0.01
CA ARG A 67 -42.09 -11.76 0.54
C ARG A 67 -43.06 -11.10 1.51
N GLY A 68 -44.31 -10.93 1.08
CA GLY A 68 -45.37 -10.34 1.89
C GLY A 68 -45.33 -10.82 3.33
N GLU A 69 -45.57 -9.87 4.24
CA GLU A 69 -45.70 -10.07 5.68
C GLU A 69 -46.39 -11.40 6.00
N GLU A 70 -45.64 -12.40 6.46
CA GLU A 70 -46.06 -13.41 7.42
C GLU A 70 -44.80 -14.09 7.98
N ALA A 71 -44.29 -13.57 9.10
CA ALA A 71 -43.66 -14.32 10.18
C ALA A 71 -42.97 -13.34 11.14
N ASP A 72 -43.73 -12.81 12.09
CA ASP A 72 -43.21 -12.67 13.46
C ASP A 72 -44.37 -12.50 14.44
N LEU A 73 -44.88 -13.61 14.99
CA LEU A 73 -45.41 -13.70 16.35
C LEU A 73 -45.41 -15.18 16.79
N GLY A 74 -44.63 -15.51 17.83
CA GLY A 74 -45.05 -16.52 18.80
C GLY A 74 -44.15 -17.74 19.01
N GLU A 75 -43.49 -17.74 20.16
CA GLU A 75 -42.86 -18.84 20.90
C GLU A 75 -43.75 -20.10 21.09
N GLY A 76 -43.16 -21.30 20.97
CA GLY A 76 -43.46 -22.49 21.78
C GLY A 76 -44.62 -23.43 21.35
N GLY A 77 -44.31 -24.70 21.08
CA GLY A 77 -45.30 -25.79 21.11
C GLY A 77 -45.03 -26.96 20.15
N ASP A 78 -44.59 -28.08 20.73
CA ASP A 78 -44.47 -29.42 20.17
C ASP A 78 -45.75 -29.96 19.49
N ALA A 79 -45.65 -30.44 18.23
CA ALA A 79 -46.42 -31.55 17.64
C ALA A 79 -46.11 -31.74 16.14
N GLU A 80 -45.36 -32.78 15.80
CA GLU A 80 -45.41 -33.49 14.50
C GLU A 80 -46.64 -34.45 14.47
N PRO A 81 -46.98 -35.12 13.36
CA PRO A 81 -47.09 -34.69 11.97
C PRO A 81 -48.45 -35.09 11.36
N ALA A 82 -48.83 -34.53 10.21
CA ALA A 82 -49.91 -35.08 9.38
C ALA A 82 -49.48 -35.19 7.91
N GLN A 83 -49.51 -36.45 7.44
CA GLN A 83 -49.54 -36.96 6.05
C GLN A 83 -50.57 -36.18 5.21
N GLU A 84 -50.62 -36.14 3.88
CA GLU A 84 -50.18 -36.87 2.69
C GLU A 84 -50.51 -35.85 1.55
N GLU A 85 -49.96 -35.78 0.35
CA GLU A 85 -49.89 -36.77 -0.72
C GLU A 85 -49.25 -36.06 -1.94
N GLY A 86 -48.79 -36.83 -2.92
CA GLY A 86 -47.71 -36.45 -3.81
C GLY A 86 -48.02 -35.51 -4.97
N VAL A 87 -46.97 -34.80 -5.40
CA VAL A 87 -46.77 -34.47 -6.82
C VAL A 87 -45.32 -34.78 -7.19
N ASN A 88 -45.18 -35.85 -7.95
CA ASN A 88 -43.99 -36.22 -8.70
C ASN A 88 -43.41 -35.03 -9.48
N LYS A 89 -42.22 -34.56 -9.13
CA LYS A 89 -41.34 -33.86 -10.08
C LYS A 89 -39.97 -34.52 -10.03
N LYS A 90 -39.81 -35.44 -10.98
CA LYS A 90 -38.58 -36.14 -11.33
C LYS A 90 -37.36 -35.24 -11.20
N ASP A 91 -36.38 -35.75 -10.47
CA ASP A 91 -34.96 -35.46 -10.66
C ASP A 91 -34.66 -35.33 -12.16
N VAL A 92 -34.33 -34.13 -12.58
CA VAL A 92 -33.42 -33.96 -13.70
C VAL A 92 -32.11 -33.56 -13.05
N ASP A 93 -31.38 -34.58 -12.60
CA ASP A 93 -29.93 -34.53 -12.49
C ASP A 93 -29.41 -34.17 -13.88
N ARG A 94 -29.36 -32.86 -14.15
CA ARG A 94 -28.71 -32.33 -15.34
C ARG A 94 -27.24 -32.62 -15.12
N ARG A 95 -26.78 -33.77 -15.64
CA ARG A 95 -25.37 -34.04 -15.83
C ARG A 95 -24.80 -32.92 -16.67
N ILE A 96 -24.29 -31.88 -16.01
CA ILE A 96 -23.57 -30.79 -16.62
C ILE A 96 -22.35 -31.45 -17.24
N SER A 97 -22.34 -31.54 -18.56
CA SER A 97 -21.21 -32.11 -19.28
C SER A 97 -20.00 -31.19 -19.03
N PRO A 98 -18.82 -31.73 -18.68
CA PRO A 98 -17.66 -30.90 -18.30
C PRO A 98 -17.19 -29.93 -19.39
N ALA A 99 -17.54 -30.22 -20.66
CA ALA A 99 -17.29 -29.33 -21.79
C ALA A 99 -18.21 -28.09 -21.84
N SER A 100 -19.35 -28.11 -21.13
CA SER A 100 -20.30 -26.98 -21.08
C SER A 100 -19.80 -25.81 -20.25
N THR A 101 -18.77 -26.03 -19.43
CA THR A 101 -18.09 -25.02 -18.61
C THR A 101 -16.82 -24.47 -19.26
N LEU A 102 -16.46 -24.94 -20.46
CA LEU A 102 -15.29 -24.47 -21.18
C LEU A 102 -15.65 -23.28 -22.06
N GLU A 103 -14.80 -22.27 -22.05
CA GLU A 103 -14.99 -21.10 -22.89
C GLU A 103 -14.67 -21.44 -24.36
N PRO A 104 -15.59 -21.19 -25.31
CA PRO A 104 -15.44 -21.61 -26.70
C PRO A 104 -14.45 -20.76 -27.51
N SER A 105 -14.09 -19.58 -27.01
CA SER A 105 -13.19 -18.65 -27.68
C SER A 105 -11.91 -18.44 -26.89
N PHE A 106 -10.76 -18.70 -27.51
CA PHE A 106 -9.45 -18.45 -26.91
C PHE A 106 -9.23 -16.96 -26.61
N GLU A 107 -9.86 -16.07 -27.37
CA GLU A 107 -9.77 -14.63 -27.19
C GLU A 107 -10.50 -14.13 -25.93
N ALA A 108 -11.48 -14.88 -25.42
CA ALA A 108 -12.16 -14.57 -24.17
C ALA A 108 -11.32 -14.98 -22.94
N LEU A 109 -10.32 -15.85 -23.13
CA LEU A 109 -9.33 -16.20 -22.11
C LEU A 109 -8.16 -15.21 -22.07
N ASN A 110 -8.01 -14.37 -23.11
CA ASN A 110 -6.95 -13.40 -23.23
C ASN A 110 -7.30 -12.09 -22.51
N VAL A 111 -6.36 -11.59 -21.70
CA VAL A 111 -6.48 -10.28 -21.06
C VAL A 111 -6.13 -9.20 -22.09
N LYS A 112 -7.13 -8.43 -22.53
CA LYS A 112 -7.00 -7.42 -23.62
C LYS A 112 -6.13 -6.22 -23.28
N LYS A 113 -5.98 -5.91 -21.99
CA LYS A 113 -5.07 -4.90 -21.48
C LYS A 113 -4.39 -5.47 -20.24
N PHE A 114 -3.10 -5.77 -20.37
CA PHE A 114 -2.27 -5.98 -19.20
C PHE A 114 -2.22 -4.67 -18.42
N ASP A 115 -2.55 -4.73 -17.14
CA ASP A 115 -2.33 -3.62 -16.23
C ASP A 115 -0.82 -3.55 -15.94
N ALA A 116 -0.08 -2.91 -16.84
CA ALA A 116 1.35 -2.71 -16.72
C ALA A 116 1.73 -1.79 -15.55
N ALA A 117 0.76 -1.21 -14.84
CA ALA A 117 1.00 -0.33 -13.70
C ALA A 117 1.61 -1.06 -12.47
N PHE A 118 1.69 -2.39 -12.49
CA PHE A 118 2.13 -3.20 -11.34
C PHE A 118 3.43 -3.98 -11.58
N THR A 119 4.11 -3.84 -12.72
CA THR A 119 5.41 -4.49 -12.91
C THR A 119 6.49 -3.65 -12.25
N VAL A 120 6.67 -3.86 -10.95
CA VAL A 120 7.79 -3.30 -10.20
C VAL A 120 9.06 -4.07 -10.57
N ASP A 121 10.14 -3.33 -10.82
CA ASP A 121 11.45 -3.91 -11.11
C ASP A 121 11.91 -4.85 -9.96
N PRO A 122 12.30 -6.10 -10.23
CA PRO A 122 12.90 -6.98 -9.23
C PRO A 122 14.07 -6.33 -8.46
N LEU A 123 14.92 -5.53 -9.12
CA LEU A 123 16.02 -4.79 -8.50
C LEU A 123 15.49 -3.72 -7.54
N TYR A 124 14.43 -3.02 -7.92
CA TYR A 124 13.77 -2.03 -7.06
C TYR A 124 13.25 -2.66 -5.76
N HIS A 125 12.61 -3.84 -5.85
CA HIS A 125 12.15 -4.57 -4.67
C HIS A 125 13.31 -4.94 -3.74
N GLN A 126 14.42 -5.44 -4.31
CA GLN A 126 15.59 -5.83 -3.54
C GLN A 126 16.23 -4.62 -2.84
N THR A 127 16.47 -3.52 -3.56
CA THR A 127 17.14 -2.35 -2.99
C THR A 127 16.25 -1.61 -2.00
N THR A 128 14.94 -1.56 -2.23
CA THR A 128 13.98 -0.97 -1.28
C THR A 128 13.91 -1.76 0.02
N ALA A 129 13.91 -3.10 -0.06
CA ALA A 129 13.90 -3.95 1.13
C ALA A 129 15.15 -3.76 1.99
N GLN A 130 16.32 -3.60 1.38
CA GLN A 130 17.58 -3.33 2.09
C GLN A 130 17.61 -1.92 2.67
N PHE A 131 17.04 -0.94 1.97
CA PHE A 131 16.93 0.43 2.46
C PHE A 131 16.03 0.53 3.70
N ASP A 132 14.94 -0.24 3.75
CA ASP A 132 13.97 -0.25 4.84
C ASP A 132 14.45 -0.97 6.12
N GLU A 133 15.53 -1.77 6.03
CA GLU A 133 16.13 -2.47 7.19
C GLU A 133 16.73 -1.49 8.23
N GLY A 134 16.98 -0.23 7.83
CA GLY A 134 17.48 0.82 8.70
C GLY A 134 18.96 0.69 9.10
N GLY A 135 19.53 1.77 9.63
CA GLY A 135 20.94 1.82 10.03
C GLY A 135 21.92 1.94 8.86
N ALA A 136 23.23 1.76 9.14
CA ALA A 136 24.28 2.03 8.16
C ALA A 136 24.28 1.09 6.94
N LYS A 137 23.81 -0.15 7.12
CA LYS A 137 23.66 -1.12 6.02
C LYS A 137 22.44 -0.85 5.14
N GLY A 138 21.47 -0.08 5.63
CA GLY A 138 20.32 0.37 4.86
C GLY A 138 20.59 1.65 4.06
N LEU A 139 21.80 2.22 4.10
CA LEU A 139 22.12 3.36 3.24
C LEU A 139 22.03 2.93 1.76
N LEU A 140 21.32 3.71 0.96
CA LEU A 140 21.05 3.38 -0.44
C LEU A 140 22.36 3.12 -1.22
N LEU A 141 23.30 4.05 -1.14
CA LEU A 141 24.60 3.97 -1.81
C LEU A 141 25.53 2.88 -1.26
N TYR A 142 25.24 2.33 -0.08
CA TYR A 142 25.99 1.18 0.46
C TYR A 142 25.61 -0.11 -0.28
N ASN A 143 24.36 -0.24 -0.75
CA ASN A 143 23.85 -1.43 -1.43
C ASN A 143 23.99 -1.37 -2.95
N LEU A 144 24.42 -0.23 -3.50
CA LEU A 144 24.53 0.00 -4.94
C LEU A 144 25.99 -0.01 -5.39
N GLY A 145 26.25 -0.76 -6.46
CA GLY A 145 27.55 -0.79 -7.11
C GLY A 145 27.79 0.45 -7.96
N VAL A 146 29.06 0.83 -8.10
CA VAL A 146 29.51 1.86 -9.03
C VAL A 146 30.16 1.20 -10.23
N TYR A 147 29.80 1.65 -11.43
CA TYR A 147 30.25 1.11 -12.71
C TYR A 147 30.79 2.23 -13.61
N GLY A 148 31.69 1.89 -14.54
CA GLY A 148 32.23 2.83 -15.52
C GLY A 148 32.74 4.15 -14.89
N SER A 149 32.31 5.27 -15.45
CA SER A 149 32.62 6.65 -15.06
C SER A 149 31.94 7.11 -13.76
N CYS A 150 32.08 6.36 -12.68
CA CYS A 150 31.42 6.62 -11.39
C CYS A 150 29.88 6.63 -11.48
N CYS A 151 29.29 5.86 -12.39
CA CYS A 151 27.85 5.76 -12.57
C CYS A 151 27.26 4.72 -11.61
N VAL A 152 26.11 5.04 -11.01
CA VAL A 152 25.34 4.10 -10.19
C VAL A 152 24.20 3.56 -11.04
N LEU A 153 24.17 2.23 -11.22
CA LEU A 153 23.09 1.56 -11.96
C LEU A 153 21.98 1.13 -11.00
N PHE A 154 20.78 1.64 -11.22
CA PHE A 154 19.60 1.35 -10.41
C PHE A 154 18.47 0.68 -11.20
N ASP A 155 18.57 0.66 -12.53
CA ASP A 155 17.58 0.08 -13.44
C ASP A 155 18.02 -1.32 -13.89
N SER A 156 17.17 -2.33 -13.75
CA SER A 156 17.45 -3.70 -14.22
C SER A 156 17.57 -3.82 -15.74
N PHE A 157 17.04 -2.86 -16.50
CA PHE A 157 17.16 -2.85 -17.96
C PHE A 157 18.51 -2.33 -18.45
N GLU A 158 19.32 -1.75 -17.57
CA GLU A 158 20.64 -1.21 -17.90
C GLU A 158 21.72 -2.27 -17.66
N ALA A 159 22.40 -2.69 -18.72
CA ALA A 159 23.49 -3.65 -18.63
C ALA A 159 24.79 -2.94 -18.25
N PRO A 160 25.57 -3.44 -17.27
CA PRO A 160 26.85 -2.85 -16.86
C PRO A 160 27.82 -2.63 -18.03
N ASP A 161 27.78 -3.52 -19.03
CA ASP A 161 28.65 -3.50 -20.21
C ASP A 161 28.49 -2.24 -21.09
N LYS A 162 27.33 -1.58 -21.05
CA LYS A 162 27.10 -0.32 -21.78
C LYS A 162 27.82 0.87 -21.15
N CYS A 163 28.06 0.86 -19.84
CA CYS A 163 28.71 1.95 -19.11
C CYS A 163 30.25 1.91 -19.24
N ILE A 164 30.80 0.79 -19.71
CA ILE A 164 32.25 0.58 -19.90
C ILE A 164 32.72 1.05 -21.28
N LEU A 165 31.78 1.23 -22.23
CA LEU A 165 32.05 1.62 -23.62
C LEU A 165 31.81 3.12 -23.89
N SER A 166 31.83 3.96 -22.85
CA SER A 166 31.93 5.41 -23.01
C SER A 166 33.25 5.72 -23.73
N ASP A 167 33.15 6.27 -24.94
CA ASP A 167 34.28 6.72 -25.75
C ASP A 167 35.27 7.53 -24.88
N PRO A 168 36.56 7.15 -24.77
CA PRO A 168 37.52 7.84 -23.88
C PRO A 168 37.71 9.32 -24.24
N GLU A 169 37.26 9.77 -25.42
CA GLU A 169 37.28 11.18 -25.82
C GLU A 169 36.16 12.03 -25.17
N LYS A 170 35.16 11.40 -24.55
CA LYS A 170 34.06 12.07 -23.83
C LYS A 170 34.09 11.87 -22.32
N ALA A 171 35.17 11.30 -21.78
CA ALA A 171 35.36 11.16 -20.35
C ALA A 171 35.54 12.54 -19.72
N GLU A 172 34.46 13.07 -19.14
CA GLU A 172 34.50 14.29 -18.35
C GLU A 172 35.38 14.04 -17.11
N VAL A 173 36.53 14.71 -17.04
CA VAL A 173 37.47 14.53 -15.94
C VAL A 173 36.84 15.15 -14.69
N ILE A 174 36.44 14.29 -13.75
CA ILE A 174 35.93 14.73 -12.45
C ILE A 174 37.09 15.32 -11.65
N ASP A 175 37.06 16.63 -11.41
CA ASP A 175 38.07 17.30 -10.59
C ASP A 175 37.89 16.95 -9.10
N LEU A 176 38.78 16.10 -8.60
CA LEU A 176 38.85 15.68 -7.20
C LEU A 176 39.86 16.53 -6.39
N SER A 177 40.24 17.72 -6.88
CA SER A 177 41.16 18.62 -6.18
C SER A 177 40.71 18.94 -4.75
N PHE A 178 39.40 19.04 -4.51
CA PHE A 178 38.82 19.25 -3.17
C PHE A 178 39.14 18.12 -2.18
N ALA A 179 39.28 16.87 -2.66
CA ALA A 179 39.54 15.72 -1.80
C ALA A 179 41.00 15.67 -1.30
N LYS A 180 41.93 16.36 -1.99
CA LYS A 180 43.32 16.49 -1.52
C LYS A 180 43.42 17.26 -0.22
N GLU A 181 42.53 18.22 0.03
CA GLU A 181 42.49 18.99 1.27
C GLU A 181 42.06 18.10 2.46
N LEU A 182 41.14 17.16 2.23
CA LEU A 182 40.71 16.19 3.23
C LEU A 182 41.81 15.17 3.57
N ALA A 183 42.63 14.76 2.59
CA ALA A 183 43.73 13.84 2.79
C ALA A 183 44.98 14.49 3.45
N ALA A 184 45.11 15.81 3.34
CA ALA A 184 46.24 16.57 3.90
C ALA A 184 46.00 17.06 5.33
N ALA A 185 44.78 16.92 5.87
CA ALA A 185 44.49 17.23 7.26
C ALA A 185 45.16 16.20 8.19
N GLU A 186 46.17 16.64 8.94
CA GLU A 186 46.84 15.81 9.96
C GLU A 186 45.83 15.14 10.92
N PRO A 187 46.11 13.91 11.39
CA PRO A 187 45.24 13.17 12.31
C PRO A 187 45.01 13.86 13.67
N SER A 188 45.72 14.96 13.95
CA SER A 188 45.65 15.73 15.19
C SER A 188 44.43 16.67 15.28
N LYS A 189 43.73 16.95 14.16
CA LYS A 189 42.52 17.81 14.15
C LYS A 189 41.18 17.09 14.11
N LEU A 190 41.15 15.77 13.95
CA LEU A 190 39.92 14.97 14.08
C LEU A 190 39.65 14.62 15.55
N LYS A 191 39.22 15.60 16.34
CA LYS A 191 38.50 15.33 17.58
C LYS A 191 37.05 15.02 17.25
N TYR A 192 36.75 13.72 17.15
CA TYR A 192 35.46 13.08 17.36
C TYR A 192 34.22 13.98 17.22
N SER A 193 33.74 14.18 15.99
CA SER A 193 32.32 13.94 15.71
C SER A 193 32.25 12.55 15.08
N ALA A 194 31.74 11.59 15.85
CA ALA A 194 31.55 10.22 15.40
C ALA A 194 30.46 10.20 14.32
N ILE A 195 30.86 10.35 13.06
CA ILE A 195 30.06 9.88 11.93
C ILE A 195 30.65 8.51 11.57
N ALA A 196 29.80 7.50 11.68
CA ALA A 196 30.12 6.10 11.58
C ALA A 196 30.91 5.77 10.30
N CYS A 197 32.21 5.48 10.45
CA CYS A 197 32.98 4.72 9.48
C CYS A 197 32.79 3.23 9.79
N PRO A 198 32.10 2.45 8.95
CA PRO A 198 32.17 1.01 9.06
C PRO A 198 33.55 0.57 8.56
N SER A 199 34.40 0.16 9.49
CA SER A 199 35.67 -0.50 9.21
C SER A 199 35.44 -1.72 8.32
N LEU A 200 36.11 -1.75 7.16
CA LEU A 200 36.26 -2.94 6.33
C LEU A 200 36.89 -4.09 7.13
N PRO A 201 36.33 -5.31 7.12
CA PRO A 201 37.05 -6.47 7.60
C PRO A 201 38.10 -6.87 6.56
N THR A 202 39.37 -6.84 6.96
CA THR A 202 40.45 -7.54 6.27
C THR A 202 40.24 -9.05 6.35
N SER A 203 40.67 -9.72 5.28
CA SER A 203 40.61 -11.15 4.92
C SER A 203 40.61 -12.18 6.05
#